data_AF-A0A7K8G0S6-F1
#
_entry.id   AF-A0A7K8G0S6-F1
#
_cell.length_a   1.000
_cell.length_b   1.000
_cell.length_c   1.000
_cell.angle_alpha   90.00
_cell.angle_beta   90.00
_cell.angle_gamma   90.00
#
_symmetry.space_group_name_H-M   'P 1'
#
loop_
_entity.id
_entity.type
_entity.pdbx_description
1 polymer ?
#
loop_
_entity_poly.entity_id
_entity_poly.type
_entity_poly.pdbx_seq_one_letter_code
_entity_poly.pdbx_strand_id
1 'polypeptide(L)'
;SVPSGWAHAGRVDPGHSVQLTFALRQRGTDHLAHLVEAVSDPQSPRYGQYLSLEQVRDLVQPSPATLMTVLKWLRGHGVEDCRSVTTLDFLECDLPASMAERLLPGAEFHRYVQGQRSLVRSPLPYTVPAELAEHLDFVGGMHRFPAERRAVSRAGARKDLWSTRALFHLGVTPAVLRQRYNMTASDVGLLPNNSQACAQFLEQYFHQADLAEFMQLFGSGFAHRTQVDQVVGHQGHGKAGLEASLDVEYIMSTGANVSTWVFSNAGRHESQEPFLAWLLLLSNMSSVPWVHSVSYGDDEDSLSYAYMERVNAEFLKAAARGLTILFASGDDGAGCRRAHSGNHTFRPSFPASSPYVTTVGGTSFKNP
;
A
#
# COMPACT_ATOMS: atom_id res chain seq x y z
N SER A 1 -9.43 18.28 -6.41
CA SER A 1 -10.87 18.36 -6.08
C SER A 1 -11.17 17.36 -4.98
N VAL A 2 -12.23 17.57 -4.20
CA VAL A 2 -12.64 16.62 -3.15
C VAL A 2 -13.27 15.39 -3.83
N PRO A 3 -12.82 14.15 -3.52
CA PRO A 3 -13.41 12.95 -4.10
C PRO A 3 -14.88 12.77 -3.70
N SER A 4 -15.63 12.00 -4.50
CA SER A 4 -17.01 11.63 -4.17
C SER A 4 -17.05 10.89 -2.83
N GLY A 5 -18.05 11.19 -1.99
CA GLY A 5 -18.21 10.56 -0.68
C GLY A 5 -17.58 11.32 0.49
N TRP A 6 -16.61 12.22 0.24
CA TRP A 6 -16.05 13.10 1.27
C TRP A 6 -16.80 14.44 1.33
N ALA A 7 -17.11 14.88 2.54
CA ALA A 7 -17.66 16.20 2.80
C ALA A 7 -16.59 17.09 3.45
N HIS A 8 -16.51 18.35 3.02
CA HIS A 8 -15.67 19.36 3.66
C HIS A 8 -16.30 19.78 4.99
N ALA A 9 -15.57 19.62 6.10
CA ALA A 9 -16.05 19.94 7.43
C ALA A 9 -15.59 21.32 7.93
N GLY A 10 -14.51 21.88 7.36
CA GLY A 10 -13.99 23.20 7.71
C GLY A 10 -12.48 23.24 7.87
N ARG A 11 -11.94 24.43 8.16
CA ARG A 11 -10.50 24.62 8.46
C ARG A 11 -10.16 24.01 9.83
N VAL A 12 -8.97 23.43 9.96
CA VAL A 12 -8.52 22.88 11.26
C VAL A 12 -7.96 23.98 12.15
N ASP A 13 -7.95 23.74 13.47
CA ASP A 13 -7.32 24.65 14.43
C ASP A 13 -5.83 24.84 14.12
N PRO A 14 -5.27 26.06 14.30
CA PRO A 14 -3.85 26.34 14.09
C PRO A 14 -2.89 25.43 14.87
N GLY A 15 -3.33 24.92 16.02
CA GLY A 15 -2.58 24.01 16.90
C GLY A 15 -2.83 22.53 16.63
N HIS A 16 -3.72 22.18 15.69
CA HIS A 16 -3.99 20.80 15.33
C HIS A 16 -2.73 20.15 14.78
N SER A 17 -2.34 19.00 15.33
CA SER A 17 -1.15 18.30 14.84
C SER A 17 -1.41 17.75 13.43
N VAL A 18 -0.45 17.93 12.52
CA VAL A 18 -0.41 17.29 11.21
C VAL A 18 0.91 16.53 11.08
N GLN A 19 0.85 15.35 10.49
CA GLN A 19 2.01 14.56 10.15
C GLN A 19 2.29 14.70 8.66
N LEU A 20 3.49 15.18 8.31
CA LEU A 20 3.92 15.35 6.94
C LEU A 20 5.13 14.47 6.65
N THR A 21 5.15 13.88 5.44
CA THR A 21 6.26 13.03 4.98
C THR A 21 7.04 13.77 3.90
N PHE A 22 8.27 14.19 4.21
CA PHE A 22 9.16 14.82 3.25
C PHE A 22 9.94 13.74 2.49
N ALA A 23 9.64 13.60 1.20
CA ALA A 23 10.35 12.71 0.29
C ALA A 23 11.62 13.42 -0.21
N LEU A 24 12.79 13.02 0.32
CA LEU A 24 14.06 13.64 -0.04
C LEU A 24 14.59 13.07 -1.36
N ARG A 25 15.29 13.91 -2.13
CA ARG A 25 15.91 13.51 -3.39
C ARG A 25 16.91 12.38 -3.16
N GLN A 26 16.59 11.22 -3.72
CA GLN A 26 17.48 10.06 -3.78
C GLN A 26 18.63 10.29 -4.77
N ARG A 27 19.69 9.50 -4.63
CA ARG A 27 20.80 9.42 -5.61
C ARG A 27 20.90 8.00 -6.17
N GLY A 28 21.63 7.82 -7.27
CA GLY A 28 21.98 6.48 -7.77
C GLY A 28 20.79 5.62 -8.21
N THR A 29 19.62 6.19 -8.48
CA THR A 29 18.41 5.48 -8.91
C THR A 29 18.61 4.75 -10.24
N ASP A 30 19.37 5.34 -11.17
CA ASP A 30 19.72 4.70 -12.45
C ASP A 30 20.59 3.46 -12.23
N HIS A 31 21.56 3.56 -11.31
CA HIS A 31 22.39 2.41 -10.94
C HIS A 31 21.57 1.34 -10.23
N LEU A 32 20.64 1.72 -9.37
CA LEU A 32 19.69 0.79 -8.74
C LEU A 32 18.87 0.04 -9.80
N ALA A 33 18.36 0.73 -10.83
CA ALA A 33 17.60 0.09 -11.90
C ALA A 33 18.44 -0.97 -12.65
N HIS A 34 19.69 -0.66 -13.00
CA HIS A 34 20.61 -1.64 -13.59
C HIS A 34 20.92 -2.82 -12.66
N LEU A 35 21.05 -2.58 -11.36
CA LEU A 35 21.24 -3.65 -10.39
C LEU A 35 20.00 -4.55 -10.30
N VAL A 36 18.78 -3.97 -10.31
CA VAL A 36 17.53 -4.71 -10.31
C VAL A 36 17.42 -5.62 -11.52
N GLU A 37 17.70 -5.11 -12.72
CA GLU A 37 17.74 -5.91 -13.94
C GLU A 37 18.71 -7.09 -13.80
N ALA A 38 19.93 -6.84 -13.31
CA ALA A 38 20.94 -7.87 -13.14
C ALA A 38 20.58 -8.94 -12.09
N VAL A 39 19.86 -8.60 -11.02
CA VAL A 39 19.48 -9.56 -9.97
C VAL A 39 18.14 -10.26 -10.24
N SER A 40 17.34 -9.76 -11.18
CA SER A 40 16.02 -10.30 -11.53
C SER A 40 15.97 -11.06 -12.86
N ASP A 41 16.93 -10.85 -13.77
CA ASP A 41 17.06 -11.64 -14.99
C ASP A 41 17.58 -13.06 -14.69
N PRO A 42 16.81 -14.13 -14.93
CA PRO A 42 17.24 -15.52 -14.70
C PRO A 42 18.43 -15.96 -15.57
N GLN A 43 18.78 -15.22 -16.63
CA GLN A 43 19.96 -15.48 -17.46
C GLN A 43 21.21 -14.75 -16.96
N SER A 44 21.05 -13.79 -16.05
CA SER A 44 22.16 -13.04 -15.49
C SER A 44 22.93 -13.90 -14.47
N PRO A 45 24.29 -13.84 -14.46
CA PRO A 45 25.08 -14.48 -13.42
C PRO A 45 24.84 -13.90 -12.02
N ARG A 46 24.15 -12.75 -11.92
CA ARG A 46 23.78 -12.09 -10.67
C ARG A 46 22.35 -12.40 -10.23
N TYR A 47 21.61 -13.23 -10.96
CA TYR A 47 20.25 -13.63 -10.57
C TYR A 47 20.20 -14.13 -9.12
N GLY A 48 19.26 -13.60 -8.34
CA GLY A 48 19.08 -13.96 -6.93
C GLY A 48 20.11 -13.38 -5.97
N GLN A 49 21.12 -12.63 -6.44
CA GLN A 49 22.12 -11.96 -5.59
C GLN A 49 21.59 -10.60 -5.12
N TYR A 50 20.50 -10.64 -4.36
CA TYR A 50 19.78 -9.47 -3.85
C TYR A 50 20.60 -8.69 -2.82
N LEU A 51 20.22 -7.43 -2.64
CA LEU A 51 20.87 -6.46 -1.75
C LEU A 51 20.23 -6.47 -0.36
N SER A 52 21.04 -6.23 0.68
CA SER A 52 20.52 -5.87 2.00
C SER A 52 19.91 -4.46 2.00
N LEU A 53 19.11 -4.13 3.01
CA LEU A 53 18.55 -2.79 3.16
C LEU A 53 19.65 -1.72 3.32
N GLU A 54 20.76 -2.05 3.98
CA GLU A 54 21.92 -1.17 4.15
C GLU A 54 22.64 -0.93 2.82
N GLN A 55 22.80 -1.97 1.99
CA GLN A 55 23.36 -1.81 0.64
C GLN A 55 22.46 -0.93 -0.22
N VAL A 56 21.14 -1.11 -0.14
CA VAL A 56 20.18 -0.22 -0.82
C VAL A 56 20.31 1.21 -0.31
N ARG A 57 20.35 1.42 1.01
CA ARG A 57 20.58 2.75 1.62
C ARG A 57 21.84 3.39 1.07
N ASP A 58 22.96 2.69 1.06
CA ASP A 58 24.24 3.28 0.69
C ASP A 58 24.22 3.78 -0.76
N LEU A 59 23.46 3.11 -1.63
CA LEU A 59 23.18 3.53 -3.01
C LEU A 59 22.25 4.74 -3.07
N VAL A 60 21.09 4.69 -2.39
CA VAL A 60 19.99 5.64 -2.65
C VAL A 60 19.90 6.83 -1.71
N GLN A 61 20.55 6.76 -0.55
CA GLN A 61 20.45 7.79 0.48
C GLN A 61 20.74 9.18 -0.10
N PRO A 62 20.04 10.24 0.36
CA PRO A 62 20.28 11.58 -0.15
C PRO A 62 21.72 12.04 0.08
N SER A 63 22.16 13.02 -0.71
CA SER A 63 23.48 13.61 -0.51
C SER A 63 23.58 14.28 0.89
N PRO A 64 24.78 14.37 1.49
CA PRO A 64 24.96 15.13 2.73
C PRO A 64 24.46 16.58 2.62
N ALA A 65 24.58 17.20 1.43
CA ALA A 65 24.05 18.53 1.15
C ALA A 65 22.51 18.56 1.20
N THR A 66 21.83 17.56 0.60
CA THR A 66 20.36 17.41 0.68
C THR A 66 19.91 17.27 2.13
N LEU A 67 20.50 16.35 2.88
CA LEU A 67 20.14 16.11 4.29
C LEU A 67 20.34 17.37 5.13
N MET A 68 21.50 18.02 5.01
CA MET A 68 21.82 19.23 5.75
C MET A 68 20.87 20.38 5.40
N THR A 69 20.58 20.58 4.12
CA THR A 69 19.72 21.70 3.67
C THR A 69 18.29 21.52 4.15
N VAL A 70 17.72 20.31 4.01
CA VAL A 70 16.36 20.03 4.48
C VAL A 70 16.25 20.08 6.00
N LEU A 71 17.19 19.46 6.73
CA LEU A 71 17.17 19.50 8.20
C LEU A 71 17.37 20.92 8.74
N LYS A 72 18.26 21.72 8.14
CA LYS A 72 18.43 23.13 8.51
C LYS A 72 17.17 23.94 8.26
N TRP A 73 16.50 23.71 7.13
CA TRP A 73 15.24 24.38 6.80
C TRP A 73 14.13 24.02 7.79
N LEU A 74 13.94 22.73 8.09
CA LEU A 74 12.94 22.24 9.06
C LEU A 74 13.19 22.83 10.46
N ARG A 75 14.42 22.73 10.97
CA ARG A 75 14.79 23.29 12.28
C ARG A 75 14.68 24.81 12.32
N GLY A 76 15.00 25.49 11.22
CA GLY A 76 14.85 26.94 11.09
C GLY A 76 13.40 27.42 11.26
N HIS A 77 12.42 26.54 11.03
CA HIS A 77 11.00 26.80 11.24
C HIS A 77 10.47 26.23 12.58
N GLY A 78 11.35 25.67 13.41
CA GLY A 78 11.00 25.09 14.71
C GLY A 78 10.43 23.67 14.64
N VAL A 79 10.66 22.93 13.54
CA VAL A 79 10.25 21.53 13.42
C VAL A 79 11.31 20.64 14.08
N GLU A 80 10.92 19.93 15.14
CA GLU A 80 11.85 19.12 15.96
C GLU A 80 11.51 17.63 16.00
N ASP A 81 10.22 17.26 16.03
CA ASP A 81 9.77 15.86 16.02
C ASP A 81 9.74 15.33 14.59
N CYS A 82 10.92 14.95 14.10
CA CYS A 82 11.10 14.29 12.81
C CYS A 82 11.79 12.95 12.99
N ARG A 83 11.32 11.94 12.25
CA ARG A 83 11.87 10.59 12.23
C ARG A 83 12.22 10.22 10.81
N SER A 84 13.33 9.50 10.63
CA SER A 84 13.76 9.01 9.33
C SER A 84 13.63 7.48 9.26
N VAL A 85 13.64 6.97 8.04
CA VAL A 85 13.74 5.53 7.76
C VAL A 85 15.19 5.11 7.62
N THR A 86 15.46 3.80 7.66
CA THR A 86 16.82 3.25 7.52
C THR A 86 17.52 3.73 6.24
N THR A 87 16.77 3.93 5.14
CA THR A 87 17.30 4.42 3.86
C THR A 87 17.56 5.93 3.81
N LEU A 88 17.21 6.68 4.86
CA LEU A 88 17.45 8.13 5.05
C LEU A 88 16.79 9.06 4.03
N ASP A 89 15.97 8.53 3.12
CA ASP A 89 15.37 9.27 2.00
C ASP A 89 13.94 9.74 2.27
N PHE A 90 13.41 9.49 3.48
CA PHE A 90 12.18 10.06 3.99
C PHE A 90 12.39 10.66 5.38
N LEU A 91 11.68 11.76 5.65
CA LEU A 91 11.51 12.34 6.98
C LEU A 91 10.01 12.49 7.27
N GLU A 92 9.53 11.82 8.30
CA GLU A 92 8.17 12.00 8.84
C GLU A 92 8.23 12.95 10.01
N CYS A 93 7.51 14.07 9.94
CA CYS A 93 7.51 15.08 10.98
C CYS A 93 6.09 15.37 11.47
N ASP A 94 5.92 15.45 12.79
CA ASP A 94 4.70 15.90 13.44
C ASP A 94 4.84 17.39 13.80
N LEU A 95 3.90 18.23 13.32
CA LEU A 95 3.95 19.67 13.54
C LEU A 95 2.54 20.30 13.58
N PRO A 96 2.34 21.43 14.27
CA PRO A 96 1.08 22.14 14.24
C PRO A 96 0.71 22.61 12.82
N ALA A 97 -0.58 22.57 12.46
CA ALA A 97 -1.09 23.00 11.16
C ALA A 97 -0.59 24.42 10.80
N SER A 98 -0.60 25.36 11.74
CA SER A 98 -0.10 26.72 11.49
C SER A 98 1.41 26.79 11.21
N MET A 99 2.20 25.87 11.75
CA MET A 99 3.63 25.76 11.43
C MET A 99 3.82 25.16 10.05
N ALA A 100 3.04 24.12 9.71
CA ALA A 100 3.05 23.52 8.38
C ALA A 100 2.65 24.52 7.28
N GLU A 101 1.62 25.34 7.51
CA GLU A 101 1.18 26.39 6.57
C GLU A 101 2.24 27.49 6.38
N ARG A 102 3.04 27.81 7.41
CA ARG A 102 4.20 28.71 7.27
C ARG A 102 5.37 28.07 6.53
N LEU A 103 5.63 26.80 6.82
CA LEU A 103 6.69 26.01 6.21
C LEU A 103 6.44 25.81 4.70
N LEU A 104 5.18 25.64 4.31
CA LEU A 104 4.74 25.31 2.96
C LEU A 104 3.74 26.37 2.45
N PRO A 105 4.22 27.57 2.03
CA PRO A 105 3.35 28.66 1.63
C PRO A 105 2.37 28.24 0.53
N GLY A 106 1.10 28.62 0.71
CA GLY A 106 -0.02 28.23 -0.16
C GLY A 106 -0.87 27.10 0.42
N ALA A 107 -0.31 26.27 1.30
CA ALA A 107 -1.08 25.25 2.01
C ALA A 107 -2.07 25.90 3.00
N GLU A 108 -3.27 25.33 3.05
CA GLU A 108 -4.28 25.57 4.09
C GLU A 108 -4.94 24.25 4.46
N PHE A 109 -4.87 23.83 5.73
CA PHE A 109 -5.37 22.53 6.15
C PHE A 109 -6.85 22.56 6.53
N HIS A 110 -7.61 21.64 5.94
CA HIS A 110 -9.02 21.44 6.22
C HIS A 110 -9.31 20.00 6.59
N ARG A 111 -10.37 19.84 7.37
CA ARG A 111 -10.95 18.56 7.73
C ARG A 111 -11.97 18.15 6.67
N TYR A 112 -11.91 16.88 6.31
CA TYR A 112 -12.88 16.20 5.46
C TYR A 112 -13.41 14.99 6.22
N VAL A 113 -14.71 14.73 6.08
CA VAL A 113 -15.39 13.64 6.80
C VAL A 113 -16.14 12.75 5.84
N GLN A 114 -16.18 11.46 6.16
CA GLN A 114 -16.98 10.46 5.48
C GLN A 114 -17.47 9.42 6.49
N GLY A 115 -18.75 9.47 6.86
CA GLY A 115 -19.29 8.58 7.90
C GLY A 115 -18.57 8.80 9.23
N GLN A 116 -17.88 7.78 9.73
CA GLN A 116 -17.06 7.86 10.96
C GLN A 116 -15.59 8.19 10.68
N ARG A 117 -15.20 8.35 9.41
CA ARG A 117 -13.82 8.64 9.00
C ARG A 117 -13.61 10.14 8.92
N SER A 118 -12.40 10.55 9.25
CA SER A 118 -11.95 11.94 9.20
C SER A 118 -10.53 12.01 8.62
N LEU A 119 -10.27 13.04 7.82
CA LEU A 119 -9.01 13.27 7.11
C LEU A 119 -8.67 14.76 7.15
N VAL A 120 -7.38 15.07 7.24
CA VAL A 120 -6.88 16.46 7.15
C VAL A 120 -5.99 16.60 5.93
N ARG A 121 -6.36 17.51 5.02
CA ARG A 121 -5.67 17.78 3.75
C ARG A 121 -5.74 19.25 3.40
N SER A 122 -4.84 19.68 2.52
CA SER A 122 -4.96 20.97 1.86
C SER A 122 -5.60 20.84 0.48
N PRO A 123 -6.68 21.60 0.19
CA PRO A 123 -7.25 21.71 -1.15
C PRO A 123 -6.43 22.62 -2.06
N LEU A 124 -5.51 23.40 -1.50
CA LEU A 124 -4.68 24.37 -2.20
C LEU A 124 -3.28 23.79 -2.45
N PRO A 125 -2.62 24.17 -3.56
CA PRO A 125 -1.23 23.77 -3.79
C PRO A 125 -0.32 24.43 -2.75
N TYR A 126 0.82 23.79 -2.49
CA TYR A 126 1.89 24.36 -1.68
C TYR A 126 3.10 24.69 -2.55
N THR A 127 3.99 25.49 -1.98
CA THR A 127 5.30 25.80 -2.54
C THR A 127 6.39 25.52 -1.52
N VAL A 128 7.62 25.34 -2.02
CA VAL A 128 8.83 25.25 -1.21
C VAL A 128 9.82 26.32 -1.68
N PRO A 129 10.71 26.81 -0.80
CA PRO A 129 11.84 27.64 -1.21
C PRO A 129 12.59 27.06 -2.41
N ALA A 130 13.02 27.92 -3.34
CA ALA A 130 13.73 27.49 -4.56
C ALA A 130 14.98 26.66 -4.27
N GLU A 131 15.66 26.95 -3.15
CA GLU A 131 16.83 26.20 -2.66
C GLU A 131 16.52 24.74 -2.34
N LEU A 132 15.26 24.37 -2.10
CA LEU A 132 14.85 22.99 -1.80
C LEU A 132 14.38 22.20 -3.02
N ALA A 133 14.23 22.84 -4.18
CA ALA A 133 13.69 22.19 -5.37
C ALA A 133 14.53 20.99 -5.85
N GLU A 134 15.84 21.01 -5.61
CA GLU A 134 16.74 19.90 -5.93
C GLU A 134 16.87 18.87 -4.80
N HIS A 135 16.27 19.13 -3.64
CA HIS A 135 16.42 18.36 -2.41
C HIS A 135 15.17 17.59 -2.00
N LEU A 136 14.00 17.97 -2.52
CA LEU A 136 12.72 17.33 -2.25
C LEU A 136 12.05 16.86 -3.55
N ASP A 137 11.42 15.71 -3.50
CA ASP A 137 10.57 15.20 -4.58
C ASP A 137 9.12 15.65 -4.37
N PHE A 138 8.60 15.49 -3.15
CA PHE A 138 7.28 15.97 -2.73
C PHE A 138 7.13 15.98 -1.20
N VAL A 139 6.04 16.57 -0.71
CA VAL A 139 5.56 16.46 0.68
C VAL A 139 4.25 15.65 0.70
N GLY A 140 4.27 14.51 1.40
CA GLY A 140 3.13 13.63 1.66
C GLY A 140 2.27 14.14 2.81
N GLY A 141 1.00 13.75 2.83
CA GLY A 141 0.00 14.23 3.77
C GLY A 141 -0.71 15.52 3.32
N MET A 142 -0.37 16.03 2.14
CA MET A 142 -0.87 17.30 1.62
C MET A 142 -2.23 17.17 0.92
N HIS A 143 -2.33 16.35 -0.13
CA HIS A 143 -3.48 16.39 -1.05
C HIS A 143 -4.23 15.07 -1.22
N ARG A 144 -3.53 13.94 -1.18
CA ARG A 144 -4.09 12.65 -1.61
C ARG A 144 -5.08 12.10 -0.58
N PHE A 145 -6.29 11.80 -1.03
CA PHE A 145 -7.28 11.08 -0.24
C PHE A 145 -7.02 9.58 -0.35
N PRO A 146 -7.31 8.79 0.70
CA PRO A 146 -7.22 7.34 0.59
C PRO A 146 -8.22 6.83 -0.46
N ALA A 147 -7.79 5.88 -1.29
CA ALA A 147 -8.63 5.26 -2.31
C ALA A 147 -9.94 4.72 -1.71
N GLU A 148 -11.03 4.97 -2.41
CA GLU A 148 -12.34 4.38 -2.12
C GLU A 148 -12.72 3.45 -3.24
N ARG A 149 -12.51 2.15 -3.03
CA ARG A 149 -13.18 1.13 -3.82
C ARG A 149 -14.26 0.51 -2.96
N ARG A 150 -15.49 0.57 -3.45
CA ARG A 150 -16.58 -0.22 -2.85
C ARG A 150 -16.21 -1.67 -3.10
N ALA A 151 -15.99 -2.44 -2.04
CA ALA A 151 -16.02 -3.90 -2.16
C ALA A 151 -17.29 -4.26 -2.94
N VAL A 152 -17.14 -5.01 -4.02
CA VAL A 152 -18.22 -5.34 -4.95
C VAL A 152 -19.45 -5.72 -4.15
N SER A 153 -20.56 -4.99 -4.38
CA SER A 153 -21.82 -5.27 -3.70
C SER A 153 -22.16 -6.74 -3.93
N ARG A 154 -22.47 -7.49 -2.86
CA ARG A 154 -22.98 -8.85 -2.96
C ARG A 154 -23.97 -8.91 -4.13
N ALA A 155 -23.68 -9.70 -5.15
CA ALA A 155 -24.70 -10.06 -6.12
C ALA A 155 -25.85 -10.63 -5.29
N GLY A 156 -26.99 -9.93 -5.26
CA GLY A 156 -28.10 -10.30 -4.39
C GLY A 156 -28.42 -11.76 -4.63
N ALA A 157 -28.39 -12.57 -3.57
CA ALA A 157 -28.77 -13.97 -3.66
C ALA A 157 -30.21 -14.01 -4.21
N ARG A 158 -30.36 -14.36 -5.50
CA ARG A 158 -31.68 -14.70 -6.03
C ARG A 158 -32.14 -15.92 -5.25
N LYS A 159 -33.17 -15.74 -4.43
CA LYS A 159 -33.89 -16.84 -3.77
C LYS A 159 -34.69 -17.62 -4.82
N ASP A 160 -34.02 -18.25 -5.77
CA ASP A 160 -34.68 -19.26 -6.60
C ASP A 160 -34.55 -20.60 -5.88
N LEU A 161 -35.65 -20.92 -5.18
CA LEU A 161 -35.91 -22.20 -4.54
C LEU A 161 -36.08 -23.29 -5.60
N TRP A 162 -34.99 -23.82 -6.14
CA TRP A 162 -35.03 -25.08 -6.90
C TRP A 162 -34.39 -26.22 -6.12
N SER A 163 -35.28 -27.06 -5.61
CA SER A 163 -35.00 -28.39 -5.08
C SER A 163 -34.60 -29.33 -6.22
N THR A 164 -33.41 -29.92 -6.17
CA THR A 164 -33.17 -31.37 -6.05
C THR A 164 -31.72 -31.74 -6.45
N ARG A 165 -31.07 -32.52 -5.57
CA ARG A 165 -29.90 -33.42 -5.79
C ARG A 165 -28.84 -33.01 -6.85
N ALA A 166 -27.85 -32.22 -6.44
CA ALA A 166 -26.44 -32.43 -6.79
C ALA A 166 -25.54 -31.81 -5.69
N LEU A 167 -24.27 -32.22 -5.62
CA LEU A 167 -23.24 -31.56 -4.81
C LEU A 167 -22.98 -30.14 -5.36
N PHE A 168 -23.91 -29.22 -5.18
CA PHE A 168 -23.73 -27.81 -5.50
C PHE A 168 -22.94 -27.17 -4.37
N HIS A 169 -21.70 -26.76 -4.64
CA HIS A 169 -20.96 -25.85 -3.77
C HIS A 169 -21.18 -24.43 -4.30
N LEU A 170 -21.62 -23.52 -3.43
CA LEU A 170 -21.83 -22.13 -3.81
C LEU A 170 -20.56 -21.32 -3.53
N GLY A 171 -20.00 -20.71 -4.56
CA GLY A 171 -18.88 -19.77 -4.44
C GLY A 171 -17.50 -20.43 -4.50
N VAL A 172 -16.47 -19.58 -4.42
CA VAL A 172 -15.06 -19.99 -4.42
C VAL A 172 -14.61 -20.12 -2.97
N THR A 173 -14.05 -21.27 -2.60
CA THR A 173 -13.47 -21.55 -1.27
C THR A 173 -12.00 -21.94 -1.41
N PRO A 174 -11.22 -22.02 -0.31
CA PRO A 174 -9.88 -22.58 -0.31
C PRO A 174 -9.76 -23.91 -1.05
N ALA A 175 -10.71 -24.84 -0.84
CA ALA A 175 -10.70 -26.13 -1.53
C ALA A 175 -10.86 -25.99 -3.05
N VAL A 176 -11.74 -25.09 -3.51
CA VAL A 176 -11.96 -24.81 -4.95
C VAL A 176 -10.70 -24.26 -5.59
N LEU A 177 -10.04 -23.27 -4.95
CA LEU A 177 -8.81 -22.68 -5.47
C LEU A 177 -7.68 -23.71 -5.54
N ARG A 178 -7.46 -24.45 -4.45
CA ARG A 178 -6.42 -25.48 -4.38
C ARG A 178 -6.65 -26.55 -5.44
N GLN A 179 -7.89 -27.02 -5.61
CA GLN A 179 -8.21 -27.98 -6.67
C GLN A 179 -7.97 -27.39 -8.07
N ARG A 180 -8.45 -26.17 -8.33
CA ARG A 180 -8.33 -25.51 -9.65
C ARG A 180 -6.87 -25.29 -10.06
N TYR A 181 -6.03 -24.93 -9.11
CA TYR A 181 -4.61 -24.67 -9.33
C TYR A 181 -3.71 -25.86 -8.98
N ASN A 182 -4.27 -27.07 -8.92
CA ASN A 182 -3.55 -28.34 -8.74
C ASN A 182 -2.68 -28.41 -7.48
N MET A 183 -3.13 -27.80 -6.39
CA MET A 183 -2.47 -27.83 -5.08
C MET A 183 -2.99 -29.01 -4.26
N THR A 184 -2.10 -29.94 -3.97
CA THR A 184 -2.34 -31.12 -3.13
C THR A 184 -2.35 -30.76 -1.64
N ALA A 185 -2.74 -31.70 -0.78
CA ALA A 185 -2.67 -31.51 0.68
C ALA A 185 -1.22 -31.33 1.19
N SER A 186 -0.21 -31.81 0.45
CA SER A 186 1.21 -31.66 0.76
C SER A 186 1.84 -30.37 0.25
N ASP A 187 1.15 -29.62 -0.62
CA ASP A 187 1.64 -28.32 -1.13
C ASP A 187 1.39 -27.21 -0.10
N VAL A 188 2.17 -27.25 0.97
CA VAL A 188 2.12 -26.34 2.12
C VAL A 188 3.54 -25.96 2.52
N GLY A 189 3.69 -24.81 3.18
CA GLY A 189 4.98 -24.33 3.69
C GLY A 189 5.58 -25.29 4.72
N LEU A 190 6.86 -25.63 4.54
CA LEU A 190 7.63 -26.47 5.47
C LEU A 190 8.85 -25.74 6.04
N LEU A 191 9.30 -24.66 5.39
CA LEU A 191 10.52 -23.94 5.76
C LEU A 191 10.18 -22.82 6.76
N PRO A 192 10.83 -22.79 7.94
CA PRO A 192 10.51 -21.82 8.99
C PRO A 192 10.91 -20.38 8.66
N ASN A 193 11.87 -20.20 7.74
CA ASN A 193 12.39 -18.88 7.37
C ASN A 193 11.70 -18.28 6.13
N ASN A 194 10.67 -18.96 5.60
CA ASN A 194 9.84 -18.40 4.54
C ASN A 194 8.63 -17.69 5.15
N SER A 195 8.31 -16.51 4.64
CA SER A 195 7.18 -15.71 5.12
C SER A 195 6.54 -14.92 3.97
N GLN A 196 5.28 -14.61 4.15
CA GLN A 196 4.45 -13.83 3.23
C GLN A 196 3.69 -12.74 3.99
N ALA A 197 3.15 -11.77 3.27
CA ALA A 197 2.38 -10.69 3.82
C ALA A 197 1.21 -10.31 2.93
N CYS A 198 0.15 -9.79 3.53
CA CYS A 198 -0.85 -9.01 2.84
C CYS A 198 -0.89 -7.58 3.39
N ALA A 199 -1.25 -6.62 2.53
CA ALA A 199 -1.39 -5.22 2.89
C ALA A 199 -2.65 -4.62 2.26
N GLN A 200 -3.45 -3.95 3.08
CA GLN A 200 -4.63 -3.21 2.66
C GLN A 200 -4.70 -1.87 3.38
N PHE A 201 -5.43 -0.93 2.78
CA PHE A 201 -5.41 0.48 3.17
C PHE A 201 -6.80 1.08 3.40
N LEU A 202 -7.83 0.24 3.39
CA LEU A 202 -9.17 0.63 3.76
C LEU A 202 -9.28 0.77 5.29
N GLU A 203 -10.30 1.50 5.74
CA GLU A 203 -10.62 1.64 7.17
C GLU A 203 -11.29 0.38 7.73
N GLN A 204 -10.67 -0.77 7.51
CA GLN A 204 -11.16 -2.08 7.89
C GLN A 204 -10.12 -2.73 8.79
N TYR A 205 -10.61 -3.38 9.84
CA TYR A 205 -9.75 -3.99 10.86
C TYR A 205 -9.61 -5.48 10.58
N PHE A 206 -8.42 -6.02 10.83
CA PHE A 206 -8.17 -7.46 10.79
C PHE A 206 -8.56 -8.04 12.14
N HIS A 207 -9.35 -9.12 12.13
CA HIS A 207 -9.75 -9.81 13.34
C HIS A 207 -9.16 -11.22 13.33
N GLN A 208 -8.31 -11.50 14.32
CA GLN A 208 -7.68 -12.81 14.47
C GLN A 208 -8.71 -13.93 14.73
N ALA A 209 -9.85 -13.61 15.36
CA ALA A 209 -10.92 -14.57 15.59
C ALA A 209 -11.58 -15.01 14.27
N ASP A 210 -11.83 -14.08 13.35
CA ASP A 210 -12.43 -14.35 12.04
C ASP A 210 -11.54 -15.29 11.22
N LEU A 211 -10.22 -15.04 11.19
CA LEU A 211 -9.26 -15.94 10.53
C LEU A 211 -9.28 -17.36 11.13
N ALA A 212 -9.35 -17.46 12.45
CA ALA A 212 -9.39 -18.77 13.12
C ALA A 212 -10.68 -19.53 12.77
N GLU A 213 -11.83 -18.84 12.75
CA GLU A 213 -13.11 -19.41 12.33
C GLU A 213 -13.08 -19.81 10.84
N PHE A 214 -12.58 -18.94 9.96
CA PHE A 214 -12.42 -19.23 8.53
C PHE A 214 -11.61 -20.51 8.29
N MET A 215 -10.48 -20.65 8.99
CA MET A 215 -9.63 -21.83 8.87
C MET A 215 -10.28 -23.09 9.44
N GLN A 216 -11.09 -22.98 10.49
CA GLN A 216 -11.91 -24.11 10.97
C GLN A 216 -12.95 -24.54 9.92
N LEU A 217 -13.58 -23.59 9.24
CA LEU A 217 -14.60 -23.85 8.23
C LEU A 217 -14.02 -24.43 6.93
N PHE A 218 -12.88 -23.91 6.47
CA PHE A 218 -12.38 -24.16 5.12
C PHE A 218 -10.98 -24.79 5.02
N GLY A 219 -10.23 -24.86 6.12
CA GLY A 219 -8.83 -25.31 6.15
C GLY A 219 -8.62 -26.82 6.33
N SER A 220 -9.67 -27.61 6.58
CA SER A 220 -9.55 -29.02 6.97
C SER A 220 -8.86 -29.94 5.94
N GLY A 221 -8.78 -29.53 4.68
CA GLY A 221 -8.16 -30.30 3.60
C GLY A 221 -6.64 -30.17 3.46
N PHE A 222 -5.97 -29.35 4.29
CA PHE A 222 -4.53 -29.10 4.22
C PHE A 222 -3.98 -28.60 5.57
N ALA A 223 -2.67 -28.76 5.81
CA ALA A 223 -2.05 -28.19 7.00
C ALA A 223 -2.04 -26.66 6.91
N HIS A 224 -2.46 -25.99 7.96
CA HIS A 224 -2.63 -24.53 7.98
C HIS A 224 -2.34 -23.93 9.35
N ARG A 225 -2.09 -22.61 9.35
CA ARG A 225 -2.01 -21.80 10.56
C ARG A 225 -3.37 -21.13 10.78
N THR A 226 -3.77 -20.96 12.03
CA THR A 226 -4.99 -20.23 12.40
C THR A 226 -4.68 -18.83 12.92
N GLN A 227 -3.41 -18.44 12.97
CA GLN A 227 -2.92 -17.16 13.48
C GLN A 227 -1.87 -16.56 12.56
N VAL A 228 -1.89 -15.23 12.46
CA VAL A 228 -0.82 -14.46 11.82
C VAL A 228 0.32 -14.28 12.81
N ASP A 229 1.55 -14.20 12.32
CA ASP A 229 2.73 -14.05 13.18
C ASP A 229 2.98 -12.60 13.57
N GLN A 230 2.51 -11.66 12.76
CA GLN A 230 2.66 -10.24 13.03
C GLN A 230 1.53 -9.42 12.41
N VAL A 231 1.01 -8.48 13.18
CA VAL A 231 0.18 -7.38 12.67
C VAL A 231 1.03 -6.12 12.75
N VAL A 232 1.30 -5.53 11.59
CA VAL A 232 2.15 -4.34 11.45
C VAL A 232 1.27 -3.13 11.15
N GLY A 233 1.50 -2.05 11.89
CA GLY A 233 0.74 -0.81 11.77
C GLY A 233 -0.11 -0.52 13.00
N HIS A 234 -0.91 0.55 12.92
CA HIS A 234 -1.87 0.84 13.98
C HIS A 234 -3.19 0.12 13.67
N GLN A 235 -3.62 -0.73 14.59
CA GLN A 235 -4.99 -1.20 14.66
C GLN A 235 -5.50 -0.92 16.07
N GLY A 236 -6.32 0.12 16.18
CA GLY A 236 -7.19 0.28 17.34
C GLY A 236 -8.29 -0.79 17.36
N HIS A 237 -9.35 -0.53 18.13
CA HIS A 237 -10.55 -1.36 18.06
C HIS A 237 -11.48 -0.84 16.95
N GLY A 238 -11.95 -1.74 16.10
CA GLY A 238 -12.90 -1.39 15.06
C GLY A 238 -13.55 -2.61 14.44
N LYS A 239 -14.50 -2.39 13.54
CA LYS A 239 -15.24 -3.47 12.88
C LYS A 239 -14.33 -4.14 11.84
N ALA A 240 -14.35 -5.47 11.84
CA ALA A 240 -13.80 -6.25 10.74
C ALA A 240 -14.44 -5.81 9.42
N GLY A 241 -13.67 -5.91 8.35
CA GLY A 241 -14.15 -5.56 7.01
C GLY A 241 -13.78 -6.64 6.00
N LEU A 242 -14.60 -6.73 4.95
CA LEU A 242 -14.50 -7.78 3.95
C LEU A 242 -13.12 -7.85 3.29
N GLU A 243 -12.50 -6.71 2.97
CA GLU A 243 -11.18 -6.65 2.33
C GLU A 243 -10.10 -7.15 3.30
N ALA A 244 -10.13 -6.65 4.54
CA ALA A 244 -9.16 -7.00 5.57
C ALA A 244 -9.22 -8.50 5.96
N SER A 245 -10.39 -9.12 5.86
CA SER A 245 -10.56 -10.58 6.01
C SER A 245 -10.13 -11.33 4.74
N LEU A 246 -10.60 -10.90 3.56
CA LEU A 246 -10.36 -11.57 2.28
C LEU A 246 -8.87 -11.78 2.01
N ASP A 247 -8.07 -10.73 2.13
CA ASP A 247 -6.65 -10.77 1.79
C ASP A 247 -5.88 -11.82 2.62
N VAL A 248 -6.10 -11.82 3.94
CA VAL A 248 -5.37 -12.71 4.87
C VAL A 248 -5.89 -14.15 4.82
N GLU A 249 -7.21 -14.34 4.74
CA GLU A 249 -7.83 -15.66 4.72
C GLU A 249 -7.40 -16.45 3.47
N TYR A 250 -7.33 -15.79 2.32
CA TYR A 250 -6.98 -16.43 1.06
C TYR A 250 -5.48 -16.57 0.84
N ILE A 251 -4.64 -15.59 1.24
CA ILE A 251 -3.18 -15.77 1.15
C ILE A 251 -2.70 -16.91 2.05
N MET A 252 -3.32 -17.11 3.23
CA MET A 252 -3.02 -18.22 4.13
C MET A 252 -3.64 -19.56 3.69
N SER A 253 -4.49 -19.55 2.67
CA SER A 253 -5.09 -20.75 2.09
C SER A 253 -4.31 -21.28 0.88
N THR A 254 -3.81 -20.38 0.04
CA THR A 254 -2.95 -20.72 -1.11
C THR A 254 -1.51 -20.87 -0.64
N GLY A 255 -0.95 -19.88 0.05
CA GLY A 255 0.31 -19.95 0.79
C GLY A 255 0.15 -20.61 2.16
N ALA A 256 -0.45 -21.81 2.17
CA ALA A 256 -0.79 -22.51 3.40
C ALA A 256 0.44 -22.87 4.24
N ASN A 257 0.30 -22.80 5.56
CA ASN A 257 1.35 -23.09 6.55
C ASN A 257 2.63 -22.23 6.44
N VAL A 258 2.56 -21.07 5.77
CA VAL A 258 3.66 -20.09 5.70
C VAL A 258 3.46 -19.01 6.76
N SER A 259 4.56 -18.55 7.38
CA SER A 259 4.51 -17.42 8.31
C SER A 259 3.90 -16.19 7.62
N THR A 260 2.84 -15.62 8.19
CA THR A 260 2.07 -14.57 7.52
C THR A 260 1.97 -13.32 8.37
N TRP A 261 2.27 -12.17 7.75
CA TRP A 261 2.11 -10.85 8.37
C TRP A 261 0.94 -10.09 7.74
N VAL A 262 0.25 -9.28 8.54
CA VAL A 262 -0.81 -8.39 8.07
C VAL A 262 -0.36 -6.96 8.27
N PHE A 263 -0.25 -6.19 7.18
CA PHE A 263 -0.04 -4.76 7.25
C PHE A 263 -1.38 -4.05 7.22
N SER A 264 -1.70 -3.33 8.29
CA SER A 264 -2.95 -2.59 8.40
C SER A 264 -2.77 -1.32 9.22
N ASN A 265 -3.21 -0.21 8.64
CA ASN A 265 -3.15 1.13 9.25
C ASN A 265 -4.58 1.71 9.41
N ALA A 266 -5.46 0.96 10.06
CA ALA A 266 -6.83 1.39 10.37
C ALA A 266 -6.84 2.17 11.69
N GLY A 267 -7.54 3.31 11.76
CA GLY A 267 -7.42 4.23 12.90
C GLY A 267 -6.13 5.05 12.88
N ARG A 268 -5.60 5.30 11.67
CA ARG A 268 -4.43 6.15 11.41
C ARG A 268 -4.67 7.61 11.80
N HIS A 269 -3.58 8.38 11.88
CA HIS A 269 -3.66 9.83 12.01
C HIS A 269 -4.27 10.46 10.75
N GLU A 270 -5.08 11.51 10.90
CA GLU A 270 -5.91 12.07 9.83
C GLU A 270 -5.10 12.66 8.66
N SER A 271 -3.83 12.98 8.89
CA SER A 271 -2.92 13.48 7.86
C SER A 271 -2.10 12.39 7.16
N GLN A 272 -2.07 11.15 7.67
CA GLN A 272 -1.27 10.08 7.06
C GLN A 272 -1.84 9.61 5.72
N GLU A 273 -0.95 9.22 4.82
CA GLU A 273 -1.26 8.49 3.60
C GLU A 273 -0.95 7.01 3.82
N PRO A 274 -1.96 6.11 3.95
CA PRO A 274 -1.75 4.73 4.38
C PRO A 274 -0.74 3.96 3.53
N PHE A 275 -0.83 4.14 2.22
CA PHE A 275 -0.01 3.46 1.23
C PHE A 275 1.45 3.91 1.31
N LEU A 276 1.68 5.23 1.44
CA LEU A 276 3.02 5.77 1.62
C LEU A 276 3.64 5.28 2.94
N ALA A 277 2.87 5.26 4.03
CA ALA A 277 3.35 4.73 5.31
C ALA A 277 3.82 3.27 5.22
N TRP A 278 3.12 2.42 4.45
CA TRP A 278 3.56 1.05 4.18
C TRP A 278 4.85 0.98 3.37
N LEU A 279 5.01 1.81 2.33
CA LEU A 279 6.27 1.90 1.58
C LEU A 279 7.45 2.31 2.48
N LEU A 280 7.24 3.27 3.38
CA LEU A 280 8.26 3.71 4.33
C LEU A 280 8.67 2.58 5.30
N LEU A 281 7.72 1.74 5.74
CA LEU A 281 8.03 0.57 6.57
C LEU A 281 8.95 -0.42 5.86
N LEU A 282 8.71 -0.70 4.58
CA LEU A 282 9.63 -1.55 3.80
C LEU A 282 11.04 -0.96 3.80
N SER A 283 11.16 0.36 3.66
CA SER A 283 12.41 1.10 3.69
C SER A 283 13.05 1.26 5.09
N ASN A 284 12.41 0.73 6.14
CA ASN A 284 12.86 0.83 7.53
C ASN A 284 13.01 -0.53 8.25
N MET A 285 12.65 -1.63 7.60
CA MET A 285 12.71 -2.98 8.18
C MET A 285 13.66 -3.84 7.37
N SER A 286 14.79 -4.24 7.96
CA SER A 286 15.82 -5.05 7.29
C SER A 286 15.31 -6.44 6.91
N SER A 287 14.49 -7.05 7.78
CA SER A 287 13.79 -8.31 7.54
C SER A 287 12.29 -8.05 7.38
N VAL A 288 11.76 -8.37 6.20
CA VAL A 288 10.34 -8.35 5.87
C VAL A 288 9.98 -9.64 5.12
N PRO A 289 8.69 -10.01 5.04
CA PRO A 289 8.27 -11.15 4.26
C PRO A 289 8.69 -11.07 2.78
N TRP A 290 8.97 -12.22 2.17
CA TRP A 290 9.48 -12.27 0.79
C TRP A 290 8.41 -11.90 -0.25
N VAL A 291 7.15 -12.19 0.07
CA VAL A 291 6.00 -11.99 -0.81
C VAL A 291 5.01 -11.04 -0.15
N HIS A 292 4.64 -9.97 -0.84
CA HIS A 292 3.61 -9.02 -0.41
C HIS A 292 2.47 -8.98 -1.43
N SER A 293 1.28 -9.42 -1.01
CA SER A 293 0.04 -9.24 -1.78
C SER A 293 -0.64 -7.94 -1.34
N VAL A 294 -0.85 -7.01 -2.27
CA VAL A 294 -1.28 -5.65 -1.93
C VAL A 294 -2.56 -5.27 -2.65
N SER A 295 -3.60 -4.97 -1.87
CA SER A 295 -4.90 -4.53 -2.37
C SER A 295 -5.01 -3.00 -2.26
N TYR A 296 -4.52 -2.31 -3.30
CA TYR A 296 -4.53 -0.85 -3.42
C TYR A 296 -4.53 -0.41 -4.88
N GLY A 297 -5.18 0.71 -5.17
CA GLY A 297 -5.03 1.38 -6.45
C GLY A 297 -5.72 2.72 -6.49
N ASP A 298 -5.03 3.71 -7.01
CA ASP A 298 -5.56 5.01 -7.43
C ASP A 298 -5.66 5.05 -8.96
N ASP A 299 -6.49 5.95 -9.49
CA ASP A 299 -6.43 6.28 -10.92
C ASP A 299 -5.07 6.92 -11.22
N GLU A 300 -4.32 6.41 -12.18
CA GLU A 300 -2.94 6.87 -12.46
C GLU A 300 -2.91 8.38 -12.75
N ASP A 301 -3.89 8.88 -13.49
CA ASP A 301 -4.00 10.30 -13.84
C ASP A 301 -4.41 11.24 -12.69
N SER A 302 -4.75 10.68 -11.53
CA SER A 302 -5.02 11.46 -10.32
C SER A 302 -3.74 11.79 -9.53
N LEU A 303 -2.64 11.11 -9.85
CA LEU A 303 -1.38 11.22 -9.13
C LEU A 303 -0.44 12.21 -9.83
N SER A 304 0.43 12.87 -9.05
CA SER A 304 1.49 13.68 -9.63
C SER A 304 2.59 12.78 -10.18
N TYR A 305 3.21 13.21 -11.28
CA TYR A 305 4.35 12.52 -11.87
C TYR A 305 5.47 12.27 -10.84
N ALA A 306 5.83 13.30 -10.05
CA ALA A 306 6.84 13.19 -9.00
C ALA A 306 6.51 12.11 -7.95
N TYR A 307 5.24 11.94 -7.60
CA TYR A 307 4.81 10.89 -6.67
C TYR A 307 4.94 9.50 -7.30
N MET A 308 4.47 9.33 -8.53
CA MET A 308 4.53 8.03 -9.22
C MET A 308 5.97 7.58 -9.47
N GLU A 309 6.84 8.50 -9.94
CA GLU A 309 8.26 8.20 -10.13
C GLU A 309 8.95 7.82 -8.82
N ARG A 310 8.66 8.53 -7.73
CA ARG A 310 9.20 8.18 -6.42
C ARG A 310 8.69 6.84 -5.93
N VAL A 311 7.40 6.54 -6.06
CA VAL A 311 6.86 5.22 -5.68
C VAL A 311 7.47 4.10 -6.55
N ASN A 312 7.69 4.33 -7.84
CA ASN A 312 8.42 3.40 -8.71
C ASN A 312 9.86 3.16 -8.21
N ALA A 313 10.55 4.20 -7.75
CA ALA A 313 11.87 4.07 -7.13
C ALA A 313 11.82 3.25 -5.82
N GLU A 314 10.76 3.36 -5.03
CA GLU A 314 10.56 2.51 -3.85
C GLU A 314 10.30 1.03 -4.24
N PHE A 315 9.61 0.76 -5.34
CA PHE A 315 9.47 -0.61 -5.86
C PHE A 315 10.79 -1.16 -6.42
N LEU A 316 11.61 -0.34 -7.06
CA LEU A 316 12.98 -0.71 -7.43
C LEU A 316 13.80 -1.10 -6.19
N LYS A 317 13.69 -0.35 -5.08
CA LYS A 317 14.35 -0.69 -3.81
C LYS A 317 13.85 -2.04 -3.26
N ALA A 318 12.56 -2.31 -3.35
CA ALA A 318 11.99 -3.61 -2.95
C ALA A 318 12.49 -4.76 -3.84
N ALA A 319 12.48 -4.57 -5.16
CA ALA A 319 12.97 -5.56 -6.13
C ALA A 319 14.47 -5.84 -5.97
N ALA A 320 15.28 -4.83 -5.70
CA ALA A 320 16.71 -4.98 -5.43
C ALA A 320 16.98 -5.87 -4.21
N ARG A 321 16.05 -5.89 -3.24
CA ARG A 321 16.09 -6.72 -2.03
C ARG A 321 15.47 -8.12 -2.22
N GLY A 322 15.01 -8.44 -3.43
CA GLY A 322 14.39 -9.73 -3.73
C GLY A 322 12.97 -9.88 -3.23
N LEU A 323 12.28 -8.77 -2.92
CA LEU A 323 10.89 -8.80 -2.51
C LEU A 323 9.97 -8.94 -3.73
N THR A 324 9.03 -9.88 -3.67
CA THR A 324 7.97 -10.02 -4.66
C THR A 324 6.77 -9.19 -4.21
N ILE A 325 6.46 -8.13 -4.95
CA ILE A 325 5.31 -7.27 -4.67
C ILE A 325 4.23 -7.51 -5.74
N LEU A 326 3.05 -7.92 -5.31
CA LEU A 326 1.90 -8.16 -6.16
C LEU A 326 0.83 -7.09 -5.90
N PHE A 327 0.25 -6.55 -6.97
CA PHE A 327 -0.89 -5.63 -6.90
C PHE A 327 -2.08 -6.16 -7.69
N ALA A 328 -3.28 -5.97 -7.16
CA ALA A 328 -4.50 -6.20 -7.93
C ALA A 328 -4.58 -5.24 -9.14
N SER A 329 -5.00 -5.73 -10.31
CA SER A 329 -5.17 -4.89 -11.51
C SER A 329 -6.30 -3.86 -11.40
N GLY A 330 -7.20 -4.08 -10.44
CA GLY A 330 -8.44 -3.32 -10.23
C GLY A 330 -9.69 -3.98 -10.81
N ASP A 331 -10.84 -3.50 -10.34
CA ASP A 331 -12.16 -4.12 -10.55
C ASP A 331 -13.01 -3.43 -11.62
N ASP A 332 -12.49 -2.36 -12.23
CA ASP A 332 -13.21 -1.49 -13.19
C ASP A 332 -12.90 -1.82 -14.66
N GLY A 333 -12.35 -3.01 -14.92
CA GLY A 333 -11.87 -3.41 -16.25
C GLY A 333 -10.78 -2.45 -16.75
N ALA A 334 -10.94 -1.92 -17.97
CA ALA A 334 -10.02 -0.92 -18.52
C ALA A 334 -10.19 0.48 -17.91
N GLY A 335 -11.15 0.67 -17.01
CA GLY A 335 -11.56 1.97 -16.50
C GLY A 335 -12.18 2.86 -17.59
N CYS A 336 -12.69 4.01 -17.18
CA CYS A 336 -13.22 5.00 -18.12
C CYS A 336 -13.00 6.41 -17.58
N ARG A 337 -12.40 7.27 -18.41
CA ARG A 337 -12.25 8.70 -18.14
C ARG A 337 -12.84 9.49 -19.29
N ARG A 338 -13.58 10.54 -18.97
CA ARG A 338 -13.95 11.57 -19.95
C ARG A 338 -12.78 12.54 -20.13
N ALA A 339 -12.14 12.51 -21.29
CA ALA A 339 -11.08 13.43 -21.66
C ALA A 339 -11.64 14.84 -21.88
N HIS A 340 -10.77 15.85 -21.82
CA HIS A 340 -11.13 17.26 -22.07
C HIS A 340 -11.73 17.48 -23.46
N SER A 341 -11.36 16.65 -24.44
CA SER A 341 -11.92 16.64 -25.79
C SER A 341 -13.39 16.16 -25.85
N GLY A 342 -13.95 15.70 -24.72
CA GLY A 342 -15.29 15.13 -24.63
C GLY A 342 -15.36 13.63 -24.90
N ASN A 343 -14.30 13.02 -25.46
CA ASN A 343 -14.21 11.59 -25.72
C ASN A 343 -13.92 10.78 -24.45
N HIS A 344 -14.35 9.52 -24.43
CA HIS A 344 -13.96 8.57 -23.39
C HIS A 344 -12.66 7.86 -23.75
N THR A 345 -11.77 7.71 -22.78
CA THR A 345 -10.54 6.93 -22.88
C THR A 345 -10.47 5.92 -21.74
N PHE A 346 -9.67 4.87 -21.91
CA PHE A 346 -9.31 3.99 -20.80
C PHE A 346 -8.57 4.75 -19.71
N ARG A 347 -8.64 4.21 -18.50
CA ARG A 347 -8.12 4.84 -17.29
C ARG A 347 -7.32 3.81 -16.49
N PRO A 348 -5.99 3.72 -16.69
CA PRO A 348 -5.16 2.78 -15.94
C PRO A 348 -5.10 3.17 -14.46
N SER A 349 -4.75 2.19 -13.62
CA SER A 349 -4.57 2.40 -12.19
C SER A 349 -3.11 2.20 -11.78
N PHE A 350 -2.69 2.93 -10.75
CA PHE A 350 -1.38 2.84 -10.13
C PHE A 350 -1.55 2.42 -8.67
N PRO A 351 -0.71 1.53 -8.10
CA PRO A 351 0.53 0.96 -8.63
C PRO A 351 0.47 -0.11 -9.72
N ALA A 352 -0.71 -0.57 -10.12
CA ALA A 352 -0.84 -1.69 -11.08
C ALA A 352 -0.14 -1.44 -12.44
N SER A 353 0.07 -0.19 -12.84
CA SER A 353 0.82 0.19 -14.05
C SER A 353 2.34 0.31 -13.84
N SER A 354 2.85 0.16 -12.61
CA SER A 354 4.29 0.20 -12.35
C SER A 354 5.00 -0.97 -13.06
N PRO A 355 6.14 -0.72 -13.74
CA PRO A 355 6.89 -1.80 -14.40
C PRO A 355 7.64 -2.71 -13.42
N TYR A 356 7.64 -2.38 -12.12
CA TYR A 356 8.44 -3.06 -11.10
C TYR A 356 7.60 -3.91 -10.13
N VAL A 357 6.33 -4.17 -10.47
CA VAL A 357 5.44 -5.01 -9.67
C VAL A 357 4.82 -6.12 -10.54
N THR A 358 4.35 -7.19 -9.90
CA THR A 358 3.55 -8.21 -10.58
C THR A 358 2.06 -7.86 -10.45
N THR A 359 1.44 -7.40 -11.52
CA THR A 359 0.01 -7.06 -11.52
C THR A 359 -0.85 -8.28 -11.80
N VAL A 360 -1.84 -8.54 -10.95
CA VAL A 360 -2.69 -9.75 -10.98
C VAL A 360 -4.12 -9.38 -11.37
N GLY A 361 -4.61 -9.99 -12.46
CA GLY A 361 -5.99 -9.84 -12.94
C GLY A 361 -6.97 -10.88 -12.37
N GLY A 362 -8.24 -10.76 -12.73
CA GLY A 362 -9.32 -11.66 -12.30
C GLY A 362 -9.80 -12.63 -13.39
N THR A 363 -10.23 -13.83 -12.99
CA THR A 363 -10.90 -14.81 -13.87
C THR A 363 -12.13 -15.42 -13.20
N SER A 364 -13.01 -16.05 -13.98
CA SER A 364 -14.21 -16.72 -13.46
C SER A 364 -14.47 -18.06 -14.14
N PHE A 365 -15.24 -18.93 -13.46
CA PHE A 365 -15.74 -20.17 -14.06
C PHE A 365 -16.91 -19.89 -15.00
N LYS A 366 -16.99 -20.62 -16.12
CA LYS A 366 -18.09 -20.45 -17.10
C LYS A 366 -19.45 -20.92 -16.57
N ASN A 367 -19.47 -21.97 -15.73
CA ASN A 367 -20.68 -22.56 -15.15
C ASN A 367 -20.46 -22.74 -13.63
N PRO A 368 -20.65 -21.66 -12.83
CA PRO A 368 -20.43 -21.68 -11.39
C PRO A 368 -21.47 -22.48 -10.61
#